data_AF-A0A327J739-F1
#
_entry.id   AF-A0A327J739-F1
#
_cell.length_a   1.000
_cell.length_b   1.000
_cell.length_c   1.000
_cell.angle_alpha   90.00
_cell.angle_beta   90.00
_cell.angle_gamma   90.00
#
_symmetry.space_group_name_H-M   'P 1'
#
loop_
_entity.id
_entity.type
_entity.pdbx_description
1 polymer ?
#
loop_
_entity_poly.entity_id
_entity_poly.type
_entity_poly.pdbx_seq_one_letter_code
_entity_poly.pdbx_strand_id
1 'polypeptide(L)'
;MERQNLTSSKRKVQVGFTLAEVLITLGIIGVVAAMTIPTLMTNYQKKSTATQLKKTYATISNAVRLSEEENGELSGWEFEKNGTSTKSIQIFDKYLAPYLKVTKKEVNGSNFTYYKPNGQREASLAILSGKSALYTMLSGVELLVNSGDIQYNPPIIGKAQASCMIIDLNGHNTKPNRFGRDAFFACINTEKGFTMHYSDDGERGAVQRTREQLKNGPSREGYQCSKQGRGMWCGALIQRDGWTISKDYPW
;
A
#
# COMPACT_ATOMS: atom_id res chain seq x y z
N MET A 1 -48.52 -54.76 63.23
CA MET A 1 -47.13 -54.26 63.14
C MET A 1 -46.90 -53.77 61.73
N GLU A 2 -46.94 -52.45 61.53
CA GLU A 2 -46.72 -51.78 60.24
C GLU A 2 -45.25 -51.88 59.81
N ARG A 3 -45.02 -52.19 58.52
CA ARG A 3 -43.71 -52.12 57.87
C ARG A 3 -43.47 -50.68 57.41
N GLN A 4 -42.42 -50.03 57.92
CA GLN A 4 -41.95 -48.74 57.40
C GLN A 4 -41.20 -48.96 56.09
N ASN A 5 -41.72 -48.38 55.00
CA ASN A 5 -41.05 -48.30 53.71
C ASN A 5 -40.05 -47.14 53.70
N LEU A 6 -38.76 -47.43 53.72
CA LEU A 6 -37.68 -46.46 53.51
C LEU A 6 -37.56 -46.15 52.01
N THR A 7 -38.04 -44.99 51.56
CA THR A 7 -37.82 -44.50 50.20
C THR A 7 -36.46 -43.82 50.09
N SER A 8 -35.52 -44.44 49.38
CA SER A 8 -34.23 -43.86 49.02
C SER A 8 -34.42 -42.73 48.00
N SER A 9 -34.26 -41.48 48.44
CA SER A 9 -34.26 -40.31 47.56
C SER A 9 -32.90 -40.18 46.86
N LYS A 10 -32.84 -40.52 45.56
CA LYS A 10 -31.66 -40.24 44.72
C LYS A 10 -31.59 -38.73 44.48
N ARG A 11 -30.70 -38.02 45.19
CA ARG A 11 -30.37 -36.61 44.90
C ARG A 11 -29.73 -36.51 43.51
N LYS A 12 -30.40 -35.82 42.60
CA LYS A 12 -29.83 -35.39 41.32
C LYS A 12 -28.90 -34.21 41.62
N VAL A 13 -27.59 -34.42 41.60
CA VAL A 13 -26.60 -33.35 41.78
C VAL A 13 -26.65 -32.45 40.55
N GLN A 14 -27.11 -31.21 40.72
CA GLN A 14 -26.97 -30.19 39.69
C GLN A 14 -25.58 -29.58 39.82
N VAL A 15 -24.71 -29.86 38.86
CA VAL A 15 -23.42 -29.19 38.71
C VAL A 15 -23.65 -27.88 37.97
N GLY A 16 -23.29 -26.77 38.59
CA GLY A 16 -23.37 -25.43 38.03
C GLY A 16 -22.18 -24.60 38.49
N PHE A 17 -21.72 -23.68 37.65
CA PHE A 17 -20.65 -22.76 38.00
C PHE A 17 -21.18 -21.72 38.99
N THR A 18 -20.40 -21.42 40.02
CA THR A 18 -20.65 -20.30 40.91
C THR A 18 -20.45 -18.97 40.17
N LEU A 19 -21.13 -17.92 40.63
CA LEU A 19 -20.93 -16.57 40.08
C LEU A 19 -19.46 -16.14 40.14
N ALA A 20 -18.75 -16.49 41.23
CA ALA A 20 -17.34 -16.18 41.40
C ALA A 20 -16.45 -16.88 40.36
N GLU A 21 -16.70 -18.17 40.08
CA GLU A 21 -15.97 -18.91 39.03
C GLU A 21 -16.19 -18.29 37.64
N VAL A 22 -17.42 -17.91 37.32
CA VAL A 22 -17.73 -17.24 36.04
C VAL A 22 -17.04 -15.88 35.94
N LEU A 23 -17.04 -15.09 37.02
CA LEU A 23 -16.39 -13.77 37.02
C LEU A 23 -14.87 -13.86 36.90
N ILE A 24 -14.23 -14.81 37.59
CA ILE A 24 -12.77 -15.01 37.51
C ILE A 24 -12.38 -15.47 36.10
N THR A 25 -13.13 -16.41 35.53
CA THR A 25 -12.87 -16.91 34.16
C THR A 25 -13.04 -15.82 33.11
N LEU A 26 -14.12 -15.03 33.17
CA LEU A 26 -14.30 -13.87 32.28
C LEU A 26 -13.22 -12.81 32.48
N GLY A 27 -12.79 -12.56 33.72
CA GLY A 27 -11.69 -11.66 34.03
C GLY A 27 -10.37 -12.09 33.38
N ILE A 28 -10.02 -13.38 33.51
CA ILE A 28 -8.80 -13.94 32.90
C ILE A 28 -8.87 -13.87 31.38
N ILE A 29 -9.99 -14.29 30.77
CA ILE A 29 -10.18 -14.23 29.31
C ILE A 29 -10.11 -12.78 28.83
N GLY A 30 -10.70 -11.83 29.56
CA GLY A 30 -10.66 -10.41 29.23
C GLY A 30 -9.25 -9.84 29.17
N VAL A 31 -8.40 -10.15 30.17
CA VAL A 31 -7.00 -9.71 30.19
C VAL A 31 -6.20 -10.33 29.03
N VAL A 32 -6.35 -11.63 28.80
CA VAL A 32 -5.64 -12.33 27.72
C VAL A 32 -6.08 -11.79 26.35
N ALA A 33 -7.37 -11.58 26.14
CA ALA A 33 -7.92 -11.02 24.90
C ALA A 33 -7.39 -9.60 24.65
N ALA A 34 -7.34 -8.74 25.66
CA ALA A 34 -6.85 -7.37 25.55
C ALA A 34 -5.38 -7.30 25.09
N MET A 35 -4.54 -8.27 25.48
CA MET A 35 -3.14 -8.33 25.08
C MET A 35 -2.92 -8.97 23.70
N THR A 36 -3.80 -9.91 23.32
CA THR A 36 -3.60 -10.75 22.12
C THR A 36 -4.31 -10.20 20.89
N ILE A 37 -5.52 -9.65 21.02
CA ILE A 37 -6.33 -9.14 19.90
C ILE A 37 -5.59 -8.06 19.10
N PRO A 38 -4.97 -7.03 19.71
CA PRO A 38 -4.26 -5.99 18.96
C PRO A 38 -3.10 -6.55 18.14
N THR A 39 -2.35 -7.50 18.72
CA THR A 39 -1.21 -8.16 18.06
C THR A 39 -1.67 -9.02 16.89
N LEU A 40 -2.72 -9.82 17.09
CA LEU A 40 -3.32 -10.65 16.04
C LEU A 40 -3.85 -9.79 14.89
N MET A 41 -4.59 -8.73 15.21
CA MET A 41 -5.12 -7.79 14.21
C MET A 41 -4.01 -7.12 13.41
N THR A 42 -2.94 -6.67 14.08
CA THR A 42 -1.77 -6.07 13.42
C THR A 42 -1.10 -7.05 12.45
N ASN A 43 -0.89 -8.30 12.87
CA ASN A 43 -0.28 -9.32 12.02
C ASN A 43 -1.16 -9.68 10.82
N TYR A 44 -2.48 -9.76 11.04
CA TYR A 44 -3.44 -9.96 9.97
C TYR A 44 -3.41 -8.81 8.96
N GLN A 45 -3.44 -7.56 9.41
CA GLN A 45 -3.37 -6.38 8.54
C GLN A 45 -2.07 -6.37 7.73
N LYS A 46 -0.92 -6.64 8.35
CA LYS A 46 0.37 -6.77 7.66
C LYS A 46 0.32 -7.79 6.52
N LYS A 47 -0.24 -8.97 6.80
CA LYS A 47 -0.38 -10.05 5.81
C LYS A 47 -1.34 -9.65 4.67
N SER A 48 -2.47 -9.03 5.02
CA SER A 48 -3.46 -8.53 4.07
C SER A 48 -2.86 -7.48 3.14
N THR A 49 -2.22 -6.44 3.70
CA THR A 49 -1.53 -5.37 2.96
C THR A 49 -0.51 -5.95 1.98
N ALA A 50 0.38 -6.82 2.43
CA ALA A 50 1.44 -7.36 1.56
C ALA A 50 0.87 -8.20 0.42
N THR A 51 -0.16 -9.01 0.72
CA THR A 51 -0.86 -9.83 -0.29
C THR A 51 -1.59 -8.97 -1.31
N GLN A 52 -2.29 -7.94 -0.84
CA GLN A 52 -3.04 -7.02 -1.70
C GLN A 52 -2.09 -6.19 -2.57
N LEU A 53 -1.01 -5.67 -2.00
CA LEU A 53 0.02 -4.95 -2.76
C LEU A 53 0.66 -5.83 -3.84
N LYS A 54 0.98 -7.09 -3.53
CA LYS A 54 1.50 -8.06 -4.51
C LYS A 54 0.53 -8.28 -5.66
N LYS A 55 -0.76 -8.46 -5.35
CA LYS A 55 -1.82 -8.63 -6.35
C LYS A 55 -1.98 -7.39 -7.23
N THR A 56 -2.00 -6.21 -6.62
CA THR A 56 -2.05 -4.94 -7.34
C THR A 56 -0.84 -4.78 -8.25
N TYR A 57 0.37 -5.06 -7.74
CA TYR A 57 1.59 -4.97 -8.51
C TYR A 57 1.57 -5.90 -9.74
N ALA A 58 1.15 -7.15 -9.55
CA ALA A 58 1.02 -8.11 -10.64
C ALA A 58 -0.04 -7.67 -11.66
N THR A 59 -1.14 -7.07 -11.21
CA THR A 59 -2.21 -6.56 -12.09
C THR A 59 -1.70 -5.41 -12.96
N ILE A 60 -0.97 -4.45 -12.38
CA ILE A 60 -0.38 -3.34 -13.13
C ILE A 60 0.75 -3.80 -14.05
N SER A 61 1.59 -4.74 -13.60
CA SER A 61 2.65 -5.32 -14.45
C SER A 61 2.07 -6.03 -15.67
N ASN A 62 0.98 -6.78 -15.49
CA ASN A 62 0.28 -7.43 -16.60
C ASN A 62 -0.36 -6.40 -17.53
N ALA A 63 -0.93 -5.31 -17.00
CA ALA A 63 -1.48 -4.22 -17.80
C ALA A 63 -0.42 -3.54 -18.67
N VAL A 64 0.79 -3.32 -18.13
CA VAL A 64 1.92 -2.82 -18.92
C VAL A 64 2.26 -3.77 -20.06
N ARG A 65 2.39 -5.07 -19.80
CA ARG A 65 2.69 -6.06 -20.84
C ARG A 65 1.63 -6.09 -21.95
N LEU A 66 0.35 -6.10 -21.59
CA LEU A 66 -0.75 -6.06 -22.56
C LEU A 66 -0.71 -4.78 -23.41
N SER A 67 -0.35 -3.66 -22.79
CA SER A 67 -0.17 -2.41 -23.51
C SER A 67 1.02 -2.45 -24.46
N GLU A 68 2.12 -3.11 -24.10
CA GLU A 68 3.26 -3.28 -25.00
C GLU A 68 2.93 -4.15 -26.22
N GLU A 69 2.07 -5.16 -26.05
CA GLU A 69 1.59 -6.01 -27.15
C GLU A 69 0.78 -5.22 -28.19
N GLU A 70 -0.02 -4.24 -27.77
CA GLU A 70 -0.90 -3.46 -28.66
C GLU A 70 -0.33 -2.11 -29.10
N ASN A 71 0.46 -1.45 -28.24
CA ASN A 71 0.94 -0.08 -28.44
C ASN A 71 2.46 0.02 -28.65
N GLY A 72 3.17 -1.11 -28.67
CA GLY A 72 4.62 -1.18 -28.79
C GLY A 72 5.35 -1.02 -27.46
N GLU A 73 6.66 -1.26 -27.51
CA GLU A 73 7.53 -1.25 -26.33
C GLU A 73 7.42 0.05 -25.53
N LEU A 74 7.60 -0.05 -24.21
CA LEU A 74 7.61 1.09 -23.28
C LEU A 74 8.53 2.24 -23.72
N SER A 75 9.65 1.93 -24.38
CA SER A 75 10.61 2.90 -24.92
C SER A 75 10.02 3.82 -25.99
N GLY A 76 8.99 3.36 -26.72
CA GLY A 76 8.29 4.11 -27.75
C GLY A 76 7.05 4.86 -27.26
N TRP A 77 6.69 4.74 -25.98
CA TRP A 77 5.55 5.48 -25.44
C TRP A 77 5.84 6.99 -25.44
N GLU A 78 4.86 7.75 -25.90
CA GLU A 78 4.95 9.21 -26.09
C GLU A 78 4.93 9.97 -24.75
N PHE A 79 6.00 9.86 -23.95
CA PHE A 79 6.18 10.69 -22.75
C PHE A 79 6.56 12.15 -23.07
N GLU A 80 6.89 12.45 -24.33
CA GLU A 80 7.14 13.78 -24.87
C GLU A 80 6.35 14.02 -26.16
N LYS A 81 5.88 15.25 -26.37
CA LYS A 81 5.36 15.72 -27.66
C LYS A 81 6.00 17.06 -28.00
N ASN A 82 6.79 17.10 -29.08
CA ASN A 82 7.41 18.33 -29.62
C ASN A 82 8.20 19.15 -28.59
N GLY A 83 9.05 18.50 -27.78
CA GLY A 83 9.86 19.18 -26.75
C GLY A 83 9.08 19.70 -25.55
N THR A 84 7.78 19.39 -25.45
CA THR A 84 6.94 19.64 -24.28
C THR A 84 6.59 18.29 -23.64
N SER A 85 6.76 18.17 -22.32
CA SER A 85 6.44 16.94 -21.61
C SER A 85 4.97 16.55 -21.82
N THR A 86 4.71 15.28 -22.15
CA THR A 86 3.33 14.76 -22.16
C THR A 86 2.84 14.64 -20.72
N LYS A 87 1.58 15.02 -20.46
CA LYS A 87 0.98 14.94 -19.13
C LYS A 87 0.89 13.47 -18.71
N SER A 88 1.34 13.13 -17.51
CA SER A 88 1.29 11.75 -16.96
C SER A 88 -0.10 11.10 -17.04
N ILE A 89 -1.16 11.89 -16.91
CA ILE A 89 -2.55 11.45 -17.11
C ILE A 89 -2.81 10.91 -18.53
N GLN A 90 -2.28 11.57 -19.57
CA GLN A 90 -2.51 11.15 -20.96
C GLN A 90 -1.82 9.82 -21.27
N ILE A 91 -0.60 9.64 -20.76
CA ILE A 91 0.12 8.36 -20.84
C ILE A 91 -0.69 7.28 -20.12
N PHE A 92 -1.16 7.57 -18.91
CA PHE A 92 -1.95 6.61 -18.15
C PHE A 92 -3.26 6.24 -18.86
N ASP A 93 -3.97 7.23 -19.40
CA ASP A 93 -5.21 7.04 -20.13
C ASP A 93 -5.04 6.20 -21.40
N LYS A 94 -3.95 6.42 -22.15
CA LYS A 94 -3.67 5.72 -23.40
C LYS A 94 -3.17 4.30 -23.15
N TYR A 95 -2.18 4.15 -22.27
CA TYR A 95 -1.39 2.93 -22.18
C TYR A 95 -1.77 2.02 -21.00
N LEU A 96 -2.54 2.46 -20.00
CA LEU A 96 -2.76 1.65 -18.78
C LEU A 96 -4.23 1.51 -18.39
N ALA A 97 -4.97 2.62 -18.42
CA ALA A 97 -6.37 2.63 -18.02
C ALA A 97 -7.23 1.58 -18.75
N PRO A 98 -7.04 1.31 -20.07
CA PRO A 98 -7.81 0.28 -20.78
C PRO A 98 -7.61 -1.13 -20.21
N TYR A 99 -6.41 -1.42 -19.69
CA TYR A 99 -6.01 -2.76 -19.25
C TYR A 99 -6.18 -2.98 -17.73
N LEU A 100 -6.48 -1.93 -16.96
CA LEU A 100 -6.57 -1.96 -15.49
C LEU A 100 -8.00 -2.18 -14.95
N LYS A 101 -9.01 -2.34 -15.82
CA LYS A 101 -10.44 -2.44 -15.43
C LYS A 101 -10.85 -1.28 -14.51
N VAL A 102 -10.53 -0.06 -14.94
CA VAL A 102 -10.90 1.17 -14.23
C VAL A 102 -12.42 1.35 -14.27
N THR A 103 -13.04 1.54 -13.10
CA THR A 103 -14.49 1.75 -12.95
C THR A 103 -14.85 3.22 -12.79
N LYS A 104 -13.92 4.03 -12.27
CA LYS A 104 -14.12 5.46 -12.04
C LYS A 104 -12.83 6.24 -12.30
N LYS A 105 -12.99 7.42 -12.90
CA LYS A 105 -11.92 8.41 -13.07
C LYS A 105 -12.40 9.76 -12.57
N GLU A 106 -11.62 10.40 -11.71
CA GLU A 106 -11.86 11.76 -11.23
C GLU A 106 -10.65 12.63 -11.59
N VAL A 107 -10.87 13.71 -12.34
CA VAL A 107 -9.81 14.64 -12.74
C VAL A 107 -9.96 15.93 -11.94
N ASN A 108 -8.84 16.49 -11.47
CA ASN A 108 -8.76 17.68 -10.61
C ASN A 108 -9.02 17.44 -9.12
N GLY A 109 -8.72 16.23 -8.62
CA GLY A 109 -8.57 16.04 -7.19
C GLY A 109 -7.40 16.89 -6.70
N SER A 110 -7.68 17.99 -6.02
CA SER A 110 -6.69 18.74 -5.25
C SER A 110 -6.90 18.44 -3.76
N ASN A 111 -5.81 18.34 -3.01
CA ASN A 111 -5.77 18.14 -1.55
C ASN A 111 -6.03 16.71 -1.03
N PHE A 112 -5.32 15.74 -1.59
CA PHE A 112 -5.22 14.42 -0.96
C PHE A 112 -4.39 14.51 0.32
N THR A 113 -4.91 13.96 1.43
CA THR A 113 -4.19 13.96 2.72
C THR A 113 -3.63 12.57 3.01
N TYR A 114 -2.31 12.47 2.91
CA TYR A 114 -1.54 11.27 3.22
C TYR A 114 -0.55 11.57 4.35
N TYR A 115 -0.10 10.51 5.01
CA TYR A 115 0.77 10.57 6.18
C TYR A 115 2.03 9.72 5.96
N LYS A 116 3.12 10.17 6.57
CA LYS A 116 4.40 9.44 6.66
C LYS A 116 4.25 8.23 7.60
N PRO A 117 5.20 7.27 7.62
CA PRO A 117 5.16 6.13 8.54
C PRO A 117 5.06 6.49 10.03
N ASN A 118 5.58 7.66 10.45
CA ASN A 118 5.44 8.15 11.82
C ASN A 118 4.09 8.80 12.14
N GLY A 119 3.19 8.94 11.16
CA GLY A 119 1.88 9.58 11.34
C GLY A 119 1.87 11.10 11.17
N GLN A 120 3.00 11.75 10.86
CA GLN A 120 3.01 13.16 10.47
C GLN A 120 2.48 13.32 9.05
N ARG A 121 1.85 14.47 8.76
CA ARG A 121 1.30 14.76 7.43
C ARG A 121 2.43 14.85 6.39
N GLU A 122 2.20 14.25 5.22
CA GLU A 122 3.04 14.43 4.04
C GLU A 122 2.57 15.67 3.27
N ALA A 123 3.49 16.62 3.04
CA ALA A 123 3.17 17.93 2.47
C ALA A 123 4.09 18.32 1.31
N SER A 124 5.10 17.50 0.99
CA SER A 124 6.17 17.83 0.06
C SER A 124 6.05 17.03 -1.25
N LEU A 125 5.23 15.97 -1.32
CA LEU A 125 4.93 15.28 -2.57
C LEU A 125 4.00 16.11 -3.47
N ALA A 126 4.51 16.54 -4.62
CA ALA A 126 3.75 17.32 -5.61
C ALA A 126 2.49 16.60 -6.12
N ILE A 127 2.46 15.26 -6.10
CA ILE A 127 1.28 14.48 -6.50
C ILE A 127 0.06 14.78 -5.60
N LEU A 128 0.29 15.13 -4.33
CA LEU A 128 -0.77 15.35 -3.34
C LEU A 128 -1.37 16.77 -3.37
N SER A 129 -0.53 17.77 -3.69
CA SER A 129 -0.90 19.19 -3.71
C SER A 129 -1.18 19.72 -5.12
N GLY A 130 -0.67 19.06 -6.15
CA GLY A 130 -0.88 19.40 -7.55
C GLY A 130 -2.20 18.88 -8.12
N LYS A 131 -2.50 19.29 -9.34
CA LYS A 131 -3.56 18.67 -10.13
C LYS A 131 -3.22 17.19 -10.34
N SER A 132 -4.19 16.32 -10.13
CA SER A 132 -4.03 14.87 -10.28
C SER A 132 -5.33 14.25 -10.80
N ALA A 133 -5.23 13.02 -11.30
CA ALA A 133 -6.36 12.17 -11.58
C ALA A 133 -6.32 10.95 -10.67
N LEU A 134 -7.49 10.60 -10.16
CA LEU A 134 -7.72 9.41 -9.37
C LEU A 134 -8.42 8.37 -10.23
N TYR A 135 -7.86 7.17 -10.31
CA TYR A 135 -8.41 6.04 -11.03
C TYR A 135 -8.78 4.94 -10.03
N THR A 136 -10.07 4.60 -9.94
CA THR A 136 -10.54 3.51 -9.09
C THR A 136 -10.64 2.24 -9.92
N MET A 137 -9.97 1.17 -9.48
CA MET A 137 -10.06 -0.15 -10.06
C MET A 137 -11.27 -0.91 -9.49
N LEU A 138 -11.77 -1.91 -10.22
CA LEU A 138 -12.84 -2.80 -9.73
C LEU A 138 -12.53 -3.44 -8.36
N SER A 139 -11.25 -3.63 -8.02
CA SER A 139 -10.81 -4.17 -6.72
C SER A 139 -10.94 -3.20 -5.54
N GLY A 140 -11.35 -1.95 -5.77
CA GLY A 140 -11.35 -0.88 -4.76
C GLY A 140 -9.98 -0.23 -4.52
N VAL A 141 -8.96 -0.66 -5.26
CA VAL A 141 -7.65 -0.02 -5.27
C VAL A 141 -7.75 1.27 -6.07
N GLU A 142 -7.11 2.33 -5.59
CA GLU A 142 -7.05 3.61 -6.28
C GLU A 142 -5.63 3.97 -6.69
N LEU A 143 -5.51 4.53 -7.87
CA LEU A 143 -4.25 4.97 -8.45
C LEU A 143 -4.32 6.48 -8.63
N LEU A 144 -3.49 7.19 -7.88
CA LEU A 144 -3.39 8.64 -7.96
C LEU A 144 -2.21 9.01 -8.87
N VAL A 145 -2.52 9.60 -10.01
CA VAL A 145 -1.57 9.97 -11.05
C VAL A 145 -1.54 11.49 -11.14
N ASN A 146 -0.35 12.09 -11.01
CA ASN A 146 -0.21 13.54 -11.12
C ASN A 146 -0.52 14.03 -12.55
N SER A 147 -1.10 15.22 -12.69
CA SER A 147 -1.38 15.85 -14.00
C SER A 147 -0.19 16.62 -14.56
N GLY A 148 0.82 16.84 -13.73
CA GLY A 148 2.01 17.62 -14.04
C GLY A 148 2.84 16.94 -15.11
N ASP A 149 3.55 17.82 -15.82
CA ASP A 149 4.51 17.47 -16.83
C ASP A 149 5.59 16.54 -16.25
N ILE A 150 6.04 15.57 -17.04
CA ILE A 150 7.31 14.87 -16.81
C ILE A 150 8.43 15.89 -17.07
N GLN A 151 8.59 16.87 -16.19
CA GLN A 151 9.61 17.90 -16.30
C GLN A 151 10.90 17.37 -15.66
N TYR A 152 11.74 16.75 -16.49
CA TYR A 152 13.17 16.91 -16.29
C TYR A 152 13.58 18.16 -17.07
N ASN A 153 13.94 19.22 -16.36
CA ASN A 153 14.58 20.40 -16.95
C ASN A 153 16.06 20.40 -16.52
N PRO A 154 17.04 20.40 -17.45
CA PRO A 154 16.89 20.45 -18.91
C PRO A 154 16.30 19.18 -19.51
N PRO A 155 15.65 19.28 -20.69
CA PRO A 155 15.24 18.11 -21.47
C PRO A 155 16.49 17.34 -21.87
N ILE A 156 16.60 16.09 -21.43
CA ILE A 156 17.75 15.25 -21.77
C ILE A 156 17.27 14.17 -22.71
N ILE A 157 17.50 14.43 -24.00
CA ILE A 157 17.34 13.48 -25.10
C ILE A 157 18.10 12.19 -24.74
N GLY A 158 17.41 11.04 -24.74
CA GLY A 158 18.01 9.72 -24.51
C GLY A 158 18.07 9.22 -23.05
N LYS A 159 17.11 9.57 -22.18
CA LYS A 159 17.04 9.05 -20.80
C LYS A 159 15.69 8.44 -20.43
N ALA A 160 15.74 7.50 -19.48
CA ALA A 160 14.60 6.85 -18.85
C ALA A 160 13.53 7.84 -18.36
N GLN A 161 12.41 7.95 -19.08
CA GLN A 161 11.26 8.74 -18.66
C GLN A 161 10.44 7.91 -17.66
N ALA A 162 9.93 8.56 -16.61
CA ALA A 162 9.15 7.89 -15.58
C ALA A 162 7.84 8.62 -15.28
N SER A 163 6.74 7.87 -15.26
CA SER A 163 5.46 8.34 -14.72
C SER A 163 5.23 7.66 -13.38
N CYS A 164 5.17 8.44 -12.31
CA CYS A 164 4.98 7.95 -10.95
C CYS A 164 3.53 8.13 -10.49
N MET A 165 3.10 7.21 -9.63
CA MET A 165 1.75 7.15 -9.08
C MET A 165 1.79 6.73 -7.61
N ILE A 166 0.76 7.13 -6.88
CA ILE A 166 0.46 6.57 -5.56
C ILE A 166 -0.59 5.47 -5.76
N ILE A 167 -0.30 4.30 -5.21
CA ILE A 167 -1.20 3.16 -5.12
C ILE A 167 -1.80 3.18 -3.74
N ASP A 168 -3.11 3.38 -3.65
CA ASP A 168 -3.87 3.30 -2.42
C ASP A 168 -4.69 2.00 -2.42
N LEU A 169 -4.39 1.09 -1.49
CA LEU A 169 -4.94 -0.26 -1.50
C LEU A 169 -6.41 -0.33 -1.07
N ASN A 170 -6.87 0.61 -0.25
CA ASN A 170 -8.23 0.62 0.32
C ASN A 170 -9.00 1.90 -0.03
N GLY A 171 -8.43 2.75 -0.88
CA GLY A 171 -9.02 3.96 -1.40
C GLY A 171 -8.84 5.14 -0.44
N HIS A 172 -8.68 6.33 -1.01
CA HIS A 172 -8.30 7.55 -0.32
C HIS A 172 -9.30 8.01 0.78
N ASN A 173 -10.53 7.51 0.74
CA ASN A 173 -11.55 7.80 1.75
C ASN A 173 -11.39 6.96 3.03
N THR A 174 -10.63 5.86 2.98
CA THR A 174 -10.38 4.97 4.12
C THR A 174 -9.22 5.49 4.98
N LYS A 175 -9.46 6.62 5.64
CA LYS A 175 -8.45 7.33 6.44
C LYS A 175 -7.99 6.52 7.67
N PRO A 176 -6.75 6.75 8.16
CA PRO A 176 -5.73 7.62 7.58
C PRO A 176 -4.89 6.89 6.53
N ASN A 177 -4.66 7.51 5.36
CA ASN A 177 -3.79 6.94 4.32
C ASN A 177 -2.32 7.17 4.69
N ARG A 178 -1.60 6.10 5.02
CA ARG A 178 -0.19 6.10 5.45
C ARG A 178 0.70 5.41 4.44
N PHE A 179 1.75 6.09 4.02
CA PHE A 179 2.82 5.48 3.23
C PHE A 179 3.41 4.28 3.96
N GLY A 180 3.45 3.15 3.27
CA GLY A 180 3.91 1.88 3.81
C GLY A 180 2.85 1.05 4.54
N ARG A 181 1.58 1.46 4.60
CA ARG A 181 0.50 0.63 5.15
C ARG A 181 -0.61 0.38 4.13
N ASP A 182 -1.15 1.44 3.58
CA ASP A 182 -2.23 1.41 2.59
C ASP A 182 -1.83 2.16 1.31
N ALA A 183 -0.95 3.17 1.44
CA ALA A 183 -0.40 3.94 0.34
C ALA A 183 1.02 3.49 -0.03
N PHE A 184 1.29 3.33 -1.32
CA PHE A 184 2.60 2.93 -1.85
C PHE A 184 2.96 3.75 -3.08
N PHE A 185 4.25 4.03 -3.27
CA PHE A 185 4.72 4.82 -4.39
C PHE A 185 5.37 3.92 -5.44
N ALA A 186 4.96 4.06 -6.69
CA ALA A 186 5.44 3.24 -7.80
C ALA A 186 5.59 4.10 -9.06
N CYS A 187 6.45 3.66 -9.97
CA CYS A 187 6.66 4.36 -11.23
C CYS A 187 6.73 3.36 -12.39
N ILE A 188 6.31 3.82 -13.55
CA ILE A 188 6.56 3.16 -14.83
C ILE A 188 7.71 3.90 -15.47
N ASN A 189 8.75 3.17 -15.81
CA ASN A 189 9.96 3.69 -16.42
C ASN A 189 10.20 3.03 -17.78
N THR A 190 10.62 3.80 -18.78
CA THR A 190 10.85 3.28 -20.14
C THR A 190 11.92 2.18 -20.22
N GLU A 191 12.88 2.16 -19.30
CA GLU A 191 13.97 1.16 -19.29
C GLU A 191 13.70 0.01 -18.32
N LYS A 192 12.98 0.27 -17.21
CA LYS A 192 12.83 -0.68 -16.10
C LYS A 192 11.42 -1.25 -15.96
N GLY A 193 10.47 -0.77 -16.77
CA GLY A 193 9.06 -1.11 -16.66
C GLY A 193 8.42 -0.60 -15.38
N PHE A 194 7.41 -1.32 -14.91
CA PHE A 194 6.69 -0.99 -13.69
C PHE A 194 7.42 -1.48 -12.44
N THR A 195 7.81 -0.53 -11.58
CA THR A 195 8.59 -0.82 -10.38
C THR A 195 8.02 -0.09 -9.17
N MET A 196 8.12 -0.71 -8.00
CA MET A 196 7.97 0.03 -6.75
C MET A 196 9.09 1.06 -6.66
N HIS A 197 8.81 2.24 -6.12
CA HIS A 197 9.79 3.30 -6.08
C HIS A 197 10.93 2.98 -5.11
N TYR A 198 12.18 3.19 -5.53
CA TYR A 198 13.37 2.89 -4.73
C TYR A 198 14.51 3.90 -4.95
N SER A 199 14.29 4.99 -5.66
CA SER A 199 15.30 6.03 -5.94
C SER A 199 14.94 7.35 -5.24
N ASP A 200 15.89 8.25 -5.09
CA ASP A 200 15.59 9.66 -4.83
C ASP A 200 15.47 10.47 -6.11
N ASP A 201 14.88 11.65 -5.99
CA ASP A 201 14.79 12.61 -7.07
C ASP A 201 16.20 13.02 -7.54
N GLY A 202 16.43 12.93 -8.84
CA GLY A 202 17.71 13.25 -9.47
C GLY A 202 18.77 12.15 -9.41
N GLU A 203 18.52 11.02 -8.74
CA GLU A 203 19.38 9.84 -8.86
C GLU A 203 19.26 9.20 -10.25
N ARG A 204 20.40 8.79 -10.83
CA ARG A 204 20.49 8.32 -12.22
C ARG A 204 21.06 6.90 -12.28
N GLY A 205 20.62 6.12 -13.28
CA GLY A 205 21.18 4.81 -13.61
C GLY A 205 20.54 3.63 -12.85
N ALA A 206 21.27 2.51 -12.83
CA ALA A 206 20.86 1.26 -12.18
C ALA A 206 21.04 1.31 -10.66
N VAL A 207 20.37 2.27 -10.00
CA VAL A 207 20.39 2.37 -8.55
C VAL A 207 19.73 1.13 -7.96
N GLN A 208 20.54 0.29 -7.33
CA GLN A 208 20.11 -0.92 -6.64
C GLN A 208 20.37 -0.70 -5.16
N ARG A 209 19.34 -0.30 -4.41
CA ARG A 209 19.46 -0.22 -2.94
C ARG A 209 19.59 -1.62 -2.37
N THR A 210 20.16 -1.81 -1.20
CA THR A 210 20.00 -3.02 -0.36
C THR A 210 18.77 -2.87 0.54
N ARG A 211 18.38 -3.94 1.24
CA ARG A 211 17.28 -3.88 2.23
C ARG A 211 17.53 -2.80 3.28
N GLU A 212 18.74 -2.73 3.82
CA GLU A 212 19.08 -1.71 4.84
C GLU A 212 19.15 -0.31 4.26
N GLN A 213 19.57 -0.14 3.00
CA GLN A 213 19.51 1.16 2.33
C GLN A 213 18.08 1.65 2.09
N LEU A 214 17.12 0.74 1.83
CA LEU A 214 15.71 1.14 1.73
C LEU A 214 15.14 1.64 3.07
N LYS A 215 15.67 1.16 4.20
CA LYS A 215 15.23 1.56 5.54
C LYS A 215 15.95 2.82 6.06
N ASN A 216 17.27 2.88 5.88
CA ASN A 216 18.13 3.87 6.54
C ASN A 216 19.28 4.37 5.65
N GLY A 217 19.23 4.12 4.34
CA GLY A 217 20.25 4.59 3.42
C GLY A 217 20.25 6.12 3.26
N PRO A 218 21.27 6.68 2.60
CA PRO A 218 21.26 8.09 2.25
C PRO A 218 20.01 8.39 1.43
N SER A 219 19.28 9.43 1.85
CA SER A 219 18.19 9.97 1.05
C SER A 219 18.17 11.48 1.11
N ARG A 220 18.21 12.13 -0.06
CA ARG A 220 18.06 13.58 -0.19
C ARG A 220 16.64 14.02 0.15
N GLU A 221 15.65 13.26 -0.33
CA GLU A 221 14.23 13.61 -0.18
C GLU A 221 13.59 12.98 1.06
N GLY A 222 14.34 12.13 1.79
CA GLY A 222 13.87 11.43 2.98
C GLY A 222 12.91 10.28 2.66
N TYR A 223 13.02 9.62 1.51
CA TYR A 223 12.10 8.58 1.03
C TYR A 223 12.22 7.22 1.72
N GLN A 224 13.13 7.07 2.68
CA GLN A 224 13.34 5.81 3.36
C GLN A 224 12.06 5.23 3.98
N CYS A 225 11.99 3.90 4.02
CA CYS A 225 10.97 3.17 4.75
C CYS A 225 11.38 3.01 6.22
N SER A 226 11.26 4.09 6.98
CA SER A 226 11.46 4.14 8.43
C SER A 226 10.54 5.16 9.08
N LYS A 227 10.49 5.22 10.42
CA LYS A 227 9.72 6.25 11.13
C LYS A 227 10.33 7.66 10.96
N GLN A 228 11.59 7.76 10.59
CA GLN A 228 12.27 9.02 10.31
C GLN A 228 12.09 9.44 8.84
N GLY A 229 11.88 8.47 7.94
CA GLY A 229 11.60 8.71 6.52
C GLY A 229 10.13 9.00 6.21
N ARG A 230 9.87 9.24 4.93
CA ARG A 230 8.57 9.58 4.34
C ARG A 230 7.83 8.36 3.78
N GLY A 231 8.53 7.23 3.58
CA GLY A 231 7.91 5.93 3.29
C GLY A 231 7.73 5.57 1.80
N MET A 232 8.23 6.36 0.86
CA MET A 232 8.07 6.10 -0.58
C MET A 232 8.76 4.81 -1.01
N TRP A 233 9.85 4.42 -0.33
CA TRP A 233 10.57 3.17 -0.58
C TRP A 233 9.94 1.93 0.08
N CYS A 234 8.84 2.08 0.82
CA CYS A 234 8.24 0.98 1.55
C CYS A 234 7.69 -0.14 0.65
N GLY A 235 7.14 0.21 -0.52
CA GLY A 235 6.69 -0.80 -1.49
C GLY A 235 7.85 -1.67 -1.99
N ALA A 236 9.00 -1.05 -2.28
CA ALA A 236 10.20 -1.74 -2.71
C ALA A 236 10.80 -2.61 -1.59
N LEU A 237 10.72 -2.16 -0.34
CA LEU A 237 11.14 -2.96 0.82
C LEU A 237 10.28 -4.23 0.96
N ILE A 238 8.95 -4.10 0.87
CA ILE A 238 8.04 -5.25 0.91
C ILE A 238 8.31 -6.21 -0.26
N GLN A 239 8.47 -5.68 -1.48
CA GLN A 239 8.79 -6.49 -2.65
C GLN A 239 10.10 -7.27 -2.44
N ARG A 240 11.12 -6.62 -1.89
CA ARG A 240 12.42 -7.25 -1.58
C ARG A 240 12.33 -8.29 -0.48
N ASP A 241 11.50 -8.07 0.52
CA ASP A 241 11.21 -9.03 1.59
C ASP A 241 10.26 -10.16 1.09
N GLY A 242 10.19 -10.40 -0.22
CA GLY A 242 9.39 -11.48 -0.81
C GLY A 242 7.88 -11.27 -0.68
N TRP A 243 7.43 -10.02 -0.70
CA TRP A 243 6.04 -9.62 -0.42
C TRP A 243 5.59 -9.98 1.00
N THR A 244 6.47 -9.77 1.97
CA THR A 244 6.17 -9.93 3.40
C THR A 244 6.54 -8.66 4.16
N ILE A 245 5.81 -8.40 5.25
CA ILE A 245 6.10 -7.28 6.15
C ILE A 245 6.80 -7.84 7.38
N SER A 246 8.11 -7.64 7.43
CA SER A 246 9.00 -8.12 8.49
C SER A 246 8.71 -7.46 9.85
N LYS A 247 9.23 -8.05 10.93
CA LYS A 247 9.02 -7.55 12.31
C LYS A 247 9.59 -6.13 12.52
N ASP A 248 10.68 -5.82 11.84
CA ASP A 248 11.40 -4.54 11.90
C ASP A 248 10.87 -3.48 10.93
N TYR A 249 9.80 -3.80 10.18
CA TYR A 249 9.11 -2.85 9.32
C TYR A 249 8.47 -1.72 10.14
N PRO A 250 8.51 -0.45 9.68
CA PRO A 250 7.94 0.70 10.40
C PRO A 250 6.41 0.72 10.28
N TRP A 251 5.75 -0.31 10.83
CA TRP A 251 4.30 -0.41 10.85
C TRP A 251 3.73 0.73 11.66
#